data_AF-A0A927VW04-F1
#
_entry.id   AF-A0A927VW04-F1
#
_cell.length_a   1.000
_cell.length_b   1.000
_cell.length_c   1.000
_cell.angle_alpha   90.00
_cell.angle_beta   90.00
_cell.angle_gamma   90.00
#
_symmetry.space_group_name_H-M   'P 1'
#
loop_
_entity.id
_entity.type
_entity.pdbx_description
1 polymer ?
#
loop_
_entity_poly.entity_id
_entity_poly.type
_entity_poly.pdbx_seq_one_letter_code
_entity_poly.pdbx_strand_id
1 'polypeptide(L)'
;MKADYPLYDEALTFEDDVKTIEMAMEAIRSIRNIRAEAEAAPSKKLRAYIAATGDAMARINVAEKYIKNLANITEITFTENKDTVTEDVMSAVIDGAEIYIPLDDLLDYKAEFERLTKEKAKLEGEVARVEKMLSNPGFVNKAPEAKINEEKEKMAKYQDMLEKVTERLALVEKKL
;
A
#
# COMPACT_ATOMS: atom_id res chain seq x y z
N MET A 1 -30.12 -14.15 44.46
CA MET A 1 -29.55 -14.88 43.31
C MET A 1 -28.14 -14.34 43.10
N LYS A 2 -27.10 -15.07 43.50
CA LYS A 2 -25.71 -14.74 43.17
C LYS A 2 -25.05 -16.05 42.75
N ALA A 3 -24.61 -16.11 41.50
CA ALA A 3 -23.78 -17.20 41.03
C ALA A 3 -22.41 -17.11 41.73
N ASP A 4 -21.75 -18.26 41.88
CA ASP A 4 -20.39 -18.31 42.40
C ASP A 4 -19.41 -17.60 41.46
N TYR A 5 -18.35 -17.05 42.04
CA TYR A 5 -17.30 -16.39 41.28
C TYR A 5 -16.55 -17.42 40.42
N PRO A 6 -16.24 -17.12 39.14
CA PRO A 6 -15.55 -18.08 38.28
C PRO A 6 -14.17 -18.42 38.85
N LEU A 7 -13.88 -19.72 38.92
CA LEU A 7 -12.58 -20.25 39.29
C LEU A 7 -11.86 -20.73 38.04
N TYR A 8 -10.55 -20.55 38.04
CA TYR A 8 -9.69 -21.07 36.97
C TYR A 8 -9.78 -22.59 36.93
N ASP A 9 -9.89 -23.13 35.71
CA ASP A 9 -9.87 -24.56 35.44
C ASP A 9 -8.74 -24.85 34.45
N GLU A 10 -7.74 -25.58 34.92
CA GLU A 10 -6.57 -25.96 34.12
C GLU A 10 -6.98 -26.82 32.90
N ALA A 11 -8.06 -27.61 33.01
CA ALA A 11 -8.57 -28.42 31.91
C ALA A 11 -9.18 -27.58 30.77
N LEU A 12 -9.45 -26.29 30.99
CA LEU A 12 -9.93 -25.34 29.99
C LEU A 12 -8.81 -24.42 29.47
N THR A 13 -7.55 -24.86 29.58
CA THR A 13 -6.38 -24.15 29.03
C THR A 13 -5.98 -24.76 27.70
N PHE A 14 -6.04 -23.97 26.63
CA PHE A 14 -5.80 -24.43 25.26
C PHE A 14 -4.61 -23.69 24.62
N GLU A 15 -3.40 -23.99 25.05
CA GLU A 15 -2.19 -23.25 24.61
C GLU A 15 -1.95 -23.32 23.10
N ASP A 16 -2.21 -24.47 22.47
CA ASP A 16 -2.04 -24.61 21.02
C ASP A 16 -3.07 -23.85 20.21
N ASP A 17 -4.30 -23.74 20.71
CA ASP A 17 -5.34 -22.92 20.09
C ASP A 17 -5.00 -21.43 20.22
N VAL A 18 -4.47 -21.01 21.38
CA VAL A 18 -3.98 -19.63 21.58
C VAL A 18 -2.93 -19.27 20.55
N LYS A 19 -1.89 -20.09 20.39
CA LYS A 19 -0.84 -19.87 19.38
C LYS A 19 -1.39 -19.79 17.95
N THR A 20 -2.39 -20.61 17.63
CA THR A 20 -3.05 -20.60 16.30
C THR A 20 -3.78 -19.29 16.06
N ILE A 21 -4.52 -18.80 17.06
CA ILE A 21 -5.25 -17.54 16.97
C ILE A 21 -4.29 -16.34 16.96
N GLU A 22 -3.22 -16.36 17.76
CA GLU A 22 -2.21 -15.31 17.79
C GLU A 22 -1.55 -15.13 16.42
N MET A 23 -1.14 -16.23 15.78
CA MET A 23 -0.59 -16.21 14.43
C MET A 23 -1.58 -15.65 13.41
N ALA A 24 -2.86 -16.01 13.53
CA ALA A 24 -3.91 -15.47 12.67
C ALA A 24 -4.10 -13.95 12.88
N MET A 25 -4.10 -13.50 14.14
CA MET A 25 -4.20 -12.06 14.48
C MET A 25 -3.01 -11.27 13.96
N GLU A 26 -1.81 -11.83 14.00
CA GLU A 26 -0.62 -11.24 13.41
C GLU A 26 -0.75 -11.14 11.89
N ALA A 27 -1.13 -12.22 11.21
CA ALA A 27 -1.38 -12.21 9.77
C ALA A 27 -2.41 -11.15 9.36
N ILE A 28 -3.54 -11.05 10.08
CA ILE A 28 -4.57 -10.05 9.83
C ILE A 28 -4.03 -8.62 10.02
N ARG A 29 -3.23 -8.38 11.06
CA ARG A 29 -2.61 -7.07 11.28
C ARG A 29 -1.66 -6.71 10.14
N SER A 30 -0.80 -7.65 9.74
CA SER A 30 0.14 -7.47 8.63
C SER A 30 -0.57 -7.14 7.32
N ILE A 31 -1.65 -7.87 6.98
CA ILE A 31 -2.44 -7.59 5.77
C ILE A 31 -3.09 -6.19 5.82
N ARG A 32 -3.63 -5.79 6.98
CA ARG A 32 -4.25 -4.47 7.16
C ARG A 32 -3.22 -3.33 7.10
N ASN A 33 -2.00 -3.57 7.57
CA ASN A 33 -0.90 -2.60 7.47
C ASN A 33 -0.47 -2.42 6.02
N ILE A 34 -0.24 -3.51 5.27
CA ILE A 34 0.06 -3.45 3.82
C ILE A 34 -1.01 -2.65 3.09
N ARG A 35 -2.29 -2.92 3.39
CA ARG A 35 -3.41 -2.18 2.80
C ARG A 35 -3.33 -0.68 3.09
N ALA A 36 -3.03 -0.29 4.32
CA ALA A 36 -2.93 1.11 4.72
C ALA A 36 -1.74 1.82 4.06
N GLU A 37 -0.59 1.14 3.95
CA GLU A 37 0.61 1.65 3.25
C GLU A 37 0.35 1.87 1.76
N ALA A 38 -0.45 0.99 1.14
CA ALA A 38 -0.88 1.13 -0.25
C ALA A 38 -2.05 2.12 -0.45
N GLU A 39 -2.54 2.76 0.62
CA GLU A 39 -3.76 3.59 0.63
C GLU A 39 -5.00 2.91 0.02
N ALA A 40 -5.03 1.58 0.06
CA ALA A 40 -6.08 0.78 -0.57
C ALA A 40 -7.36 0.82 0.28
N ALA A 41 -8.51 1.01 -0.38
CA ALA A 41 -9.80 1.11 0.31
C ALA A 41 -10.09 -0.15 1.16
N PRO A 42 -10.62 -0.03 2.40
CA PRO A 42 -10.93 -1.18 3.27
C PRO A 42 -11.91 -2.19 2.64
N SER A 43 -12.83 -1.71 1.80
CA SER A 43 -13.83 -2.52 1.11
C SER A 43 -13.27 -3.31 -0.08
N LYS A 44 -12.07 -2.98 -0.57
CA LYS A 44 -11.47 -3.65 -1.72
C LYS A 44 -11.11 -5.09 -1.36
N LYS A 45 -11.56 -6.02 -2.18
CA LYS A 45 -11.26 -7.44 -2.05
C LYS A 45 -9.87 -7.70 -2.62
N LEU A 46 -9.03 -8.42 -1.88
CA LEU A 46 -7.66 -8.73 -2.28
C LEU A 46 -7.46 -10.24 -2.32
N ARG A 47 -6.56 -10.71 -3.17
CA ARG A 47 -5.95 -12.04 -3.07
C ARG A 47 -4.73 -11.95 -2.16
N ALA A 48 -4.40 -13.06 -1.49
CA ALA A 48 -3.17 -13.18 -0.73
C ALA A 48 -2.47 -14.50 -1.04
N TYR A 49 -1.15 -14.47 -1.02
CA TYR A 49 -0.31 -15.65 -1.03
C TYR A 49 0.36 -15.75 0.34
N ILE A 50 0.31 -16.93 0.96
CA ILE A 50 0.95 -17.15 2.25
C ILE A 50 1.95 -18.28 2.10
N ALA A 51 3.24 -17.94 2.23
CA ALA A 51 4.33 -18.88 2.26
C ALA A 51 4.62 -19.31 3.71
N ALA A 52 4.50 -20.59 4.01
CA ALA A 52 4.79 -21.12 5.35
C ALA A 52 5.27 -22.58 5.23
N THR A 53 5.83 -23.12 6.30
CA THR A 53 6.23 -24.55 6.35
C THR A 53 5.86 -25.16 7.70
N GLY A 54 5.72 -26.49 7.74
CA GLY A 54 5.47 -27.24 8.97
C GLY A 54 4.24 -26.78 9.77
N ASP A 55 4.40 -26.65 11.08
CA ASP A 55 3.31 -26.31 12.00
C ASP A 55 2.69 -24.93 11.71
N ALA A 56 3.48 -23.97 11.24
CA ALA A 56 3.00 -22.65 10.84
C ALA A 56 1.98 -22.75 9.70
N MET A 57 2.25 -23.59 8.70
CA MET A 57 1.31 -23.84 7.62
C MET A 57 0.02 -24.49 8.13
N ALA A 58 0.11 -25.46 9.03
CA ALA A 58 -1.07 -26.09 9.61
C ALA A 58 -1.94 -25.07 10.39
N ARG A 59 -1.31 -24.23 11.22
CA ARG A 59 -2.01 -23.19 12.01
C ARG A 59 -2.72 -22.17 11.13
N ILE A 60 -2.04 -21.64 10.11
CA ILE A 60 -2.65 -20.67 9.19
C ILE A 60 -3.79 -21.29 8.39
N ASN A 61 -3.66 -22.54 7.94
CA ASN A 61 -4.73 -23.24 7.23
C ASN A 61 -6.00 -23.34 8.09
N VAL A 62 -5.86 -23.72 9.37
CA VAL A 62 -7.01 -23.77 10.31
C VAL A 62 -7.63 -22.38 10.49
N ALA A 63 -6.81 -21.33 10.47
CA ALA A 63 -7.26 -19.96 10.65
C ALA A 63 -7.72 -19.24 9.36
N GLU A 64 -7.69 -19.89 8.19
CA GLU A 64 -7.94 -19.27 6.87
C GLU A 64 -9.22 -18.45 6.86
N LYS A 65 -10.31 -19.01 7.40
CA LYS A 65 -11.63 -18.35 7.44
C LYS A 65 -11.60 -17.04 8.24
N TYR A 66 -10.86 -16.98 9.33
CA TYR A 66 -10.72 -15.75 10.12
C TYR A 66 -9.93 -14.70 9.35
N ILE A 67 -8.82 -15.12 8.72
CA ILE A 67 -7.98 -14.23 7.91
C ILE A 67 -8.80 -13.64 6.76
N LYS A 68 -9.54 -14.46 6.01
CA LYS A 68 -10.39 -14.01 4.89
C LYS A 68 -11.43 -13.00 5.30
N ASN A 69 -12.18 -13.29 6.36
CA ASN A 69 -13.27 -12.43 6.81
C ASN A 69 -12.78 -11.13 7.43
N LEU A 70 -11.74 -11.19 8.26
CA LEU A 70 -11.28 -10.03 9.03
C LEU A 70 -10.33 -9.14 8.23
N ALA A 71 -9.59 -9.69 7.25
CA ALA A 71 -8.69 -8.91 6.40
C ALA A 71 -9.29 -8.59 5.01
N ASN A 72 -10.54 -9.00 4.75
CA ASN A 72 -11.27 -8.81 3.49
C ASN A 72 -10.51 -9.38 2.29
N ILE A 73 -10.06 -10.63 2.44
CA ILE A 73 -9.34 -11.41 1.42
C ILE A 73 -10.33 -12.36 0.75
N THR A 74 -10.38 -12.35 -0.59
CA THR A 74 -11.23 -13.26 -1.36
C THR A 74 -10.65 -14.66 -1.45
N GLU A 75 -9.35 -14.75 -1.63
CA GLU A 75 -8.65 -16.01 -1.88
C GLU A 75 -7.27 -15.98 -1.22
N ILE A 76 -6.92 -17.10 -0.61
CA ILE A 76 -5.59 -17.32 -0.05
C ILE A 76 -4.99 -18.52 -0.79
N THR A 77 -3.82 -18.31 -1.39
CA THR A 77 -3.02 -19.40 -1.96
C THR A 77 -1.89 -19.72 -0.99
N PHE A 78 -1.86 -20.94 -0.49
CA PHE A 78 -0.79 -21.44 0.36
C PHE A 78 0.34 -22.01 -0.48
N THR A 79 1.58 -21.67 -0.14
CA THR A 79 2.78 -22.18 -0.80
C THR A 79 3.87 -22.47 0.23
N GLU A 80 4.80 -23.36 -0.09
CA GLU A 80 5.99 -23.60 0.74
C GLU A 80 7.17 -22.71 0.31
N ASN A 81 7.12 -22.15 -0.90
CA ASN A 81 8.23 -21.37 -1.48
C ASN A 81 7.75 -20.05 -2.07
N LYS A 82 8.59 -19.01 -1.93
CA LYS A 82 8.37 -17.66 -2.48
C LYS A 82 8.32 -17.63 -4.01
N ASP A 83 9.01 -18.55 -4.68
CA ASP A 83 9.18 -18.56 -6.14
C ASP A 83 7.87 -18.74 -6.93
N THR A 84 6.78 -19.14 -6.28
CA THR A 84 5.46 -19.21 -6.90
C THR A 84 4.79 -17.85 -7.07
N VAL A 85 5.29 -16.80 -6.43
CA VAL A 85 4.72 -15.44 -6.52
C VAL A 85 5.47 -14.66 -7.60
N THR A 86 4.96 -14.69 -8.82
CA THR A 86 5.55 -14.00 -9.99
C THR A 86 4.98 -12.60 -10.22
N GLU A 87 3.99 -12.20 -9.44
CA GLU A 87 3.35 -10.87 -9.52
C GLU A 87 4.16 -9.83 -8.72
N ASP A 88 4.05 -8.55 -9.08
CA ASP A 88 4.56 -7.47 -8.22
C ASP A 88 3.72 -7.43 -6.94
N VAL A 89 4.36 -7.59 -5.78
CA VAL A 89 3.67 -7.74 -4.50
C VAL A 89 4.20 -6.80 -3.42
N MET A 90 3.33 -6.46 -2.47
CA MET A 90 3.74 -6.04 -1.14
C MET A 90 3.79 -7.25 -0.22
N SER A 91 4.77 -7.27 0.69
CA SER A 91 5.01 -8.42 1.55
C SER A 91 5.17 -8.04 3.01
N ALA A 92 4.79 -8.93 3.90
CA ALA A 92 5.10 -8.86 5.33
C ALA A 92 5.54 -10.23 5.84
N VAL A 93 6.46 -10.21 6.80
CA VAL A 93 6.96 -11.42 7.48
C VAL A 93 6.34 -11.46 8.87
N ILE A 94 5.82 -12.61 9.26
CA ILE A 94 5.37 -12.93 10.61
C ILE A 94 6.13 -14.18 11.09
N ASP A 95 6.00 -14.53 12.36
CA ASP A 95 6.68 -15.73 12.86
C ASP A 95 6.19 -16.98 12.12
N GLY A 96 7.12 -17.66 11.43
CA GLY A 96 6.86 -18.88 10.66
C GLY A 96 6.14 -18.72 9.31
N ALA A 97 5.83 -17.50 8.85
CA ALA A 97 5.20 -17.28 7.54
C ALA A 97 5.52 -15.93 6.88
N GLU A 98 5.50 -15.91 5.55
CA GLU A 98 5.55 -14.70 4.73
C GLU A 98 4.22 -14.52 3.99
N ILE A 99 3.72 -13.29 3.97
CA ILE A 99 2.45 -12.92 3.35
C ILE A 99 2.75 -12.01 2.17
N TYR A 100 2.15 -12.27 1.02
CA TYR A 100 2.27 -11.46 -0.18
C TYR A 100 0.89 -11.05 -0.68
N ILE A 101 0.75 -9.79 -1.07
CA ILE A 101 -0.47 -9.24 -1.65
C ILE A 101 -0.11 -8.60 -3.00
N PRO A 102 -0.76 -9.01 -4.09
CA PRO A 102 -0.60 -8.38 -5.40
C PRO A 102 -0.84 -6.88 -5.36
N LEU A 103 0.09 -6.13 -5.97
CA LEU A 103 -0.07 -4.68 -6.13
C LEU A 103 -1.29 -4.33 -6.98
N ASP A 104 -1.62 -5.15 -7.97
CA ASP A 104 -2.77 -4.92 -8.84
C ASP A 104 -4.10 -4.99 -8.07
N ASP A 105 -4.16 -5.80 -7.02
CA ASP A 105 -5.32 -5.87 -6.14
C ASP A 105 -5.35 -4.69 -5.16
N LEU A 106 -4.20 -4.12 -4.80
CA LEU A 106 -4.10 -3.00 -3.86
C LEU A 106 -4.38 -1.65 -4.54
N LEU A 107 -3.76 -1.40 -5.69
CA LEU A 107 -3.82 -0.12 -6.39
C LEU A 107 -5.11 0.02 -7.19
N ASP A 108 -5.82 1.13 -7.00
CA ASP A 108 -6.85 1.54 -7.95
C ASP A 108 -6.18 2.35 -9.07
N TYR A 109 -5.70 1.66 -10.10
CA TYR A 109 -4.99 2.29 -11.21
C TYR A 109 -5.84 3.35 -11.93
N LYS A 110 -7.17 3.22 -11.89
CA LYS A 110 -8.07 4.22 -12.48
C LYS A 110 -8.12 5.49 -11.62
N ALA A 111 -8.33 5.34 -10.31
CA ALA A 111 -8.30 6.48 -9.40
C ALA A 111 -6.92 7.15 -9.38
N GLU A 112 -5.84 6.37 -9.39
CA GLU A 112 -4.47 6.87 -9.42
C GLU A 112 -4.16 7.59 -10.74
N PHE A 113 -4.60 7.04 -11.88
CA PHE A 113 -4.50 7.71 -13.17
C PHE A 113 -5.23 9.06 -13.19
N GLU A 114 -6.47 9.10 -12.69
CA GLU A 114 -7.25 10.34 -12.60
C GLU A 114 -6.58 11.38 -11.69
N ARG A 115 -6.01 10.94 -10.56
CA ARG A 115 -5.27 11.80 -9.62
C ARG A 115 -4.01 12.37 -10.27
N LEU A 116 -3.17 11.52 -10.85
CA LEU A 116 -1.93 11.91 -11.51
C LEU A 116 -2.19 12.80 -12.73
N THR A 117 -3.26 12.55 -13.49
CA THR A 117 -3.65 13.39 -14.64
C THR A 117 -4.00 14.81 -14.19
N LYS A 118 -4.74 14.95 -13.08
CA LYS A 118 -5.06 16.27 -12.50
C LYS A 118 -3.82 16.96 -11.95
N GLU A 119 -2.93 16.21 -11.30
CA GLU A 119 -1.67 16.71 -10.77
C GLU A 119 -0.74 17.20 -11.89
N LYS A 120 -0.61 16.43 -12.98
CA LYS A 120 0.11 16.79 -14.19
C LYS A 120 -0.42 18.10 -14.78
N ALA A 121 -1.73 18.21 -15.00
CA ALA A 121 -2.35 19.42 -15.55
C ALA A 121 -2.09 20.66 -14.68
N LYS A 122 -2.09 20.49 -13.34
CA LYS A 122 -1.75 21.57 -12.40
C LYS A 122 -0.29 21.99 -12.53
N LEU A 123 0.64 21.02 -12.53
CA LEU A 123 2.08 21.29 -12.67
C LEU A 123 2.41 21.93 -14.02
N GLU A 124 1.80 21.47 -15.12
CA GLU A 124 1.93 22.10 -16.44
C GLU A 124 1.46 23.57 -16.43
N GLY A 125 0.35 23.86 -15.75
CA GLY A 125 -0.14 25.23 -15.58
C GLY A 125 0.81 26.12 -14.77
N GLU A 126 1.41 25.59 -13.70
CA GLU A 126 2.41 26.30 -12.90
C GLU A 126 3.69 26.57 -13.69
N VAL A 127 4.20 25.57 -14.42
CA VAL A 127 5.37 25.72 -15.30
C VAL A 127 5.11 26.79 -16.36
N ALA A 128 3.96 26.71 -17.06
CA ALA A 128 3.59 27.69 -18.09
C ALA A 128 3.47 29.12 -17.53
N ARG A 129 2.99 29.27 -16.28
CA ARG A 129 2.89 30.59 -15.61
C ARG A 129 4.28 31.16 -15.33
N VAL A 130 5.18 30.36 -14.77
CA VAL A 130 6.54 30.80 -14.44
C VAL A 130 7.35 31.08 -15.71
N GLU A 131 7.22 30.23 -16.73
CA GLU A 131 7.85 30.42 -18.04
C GLU A 131 7.37 31.71 -18.72
N LYS A 132 6.06 32.00 -18.70
CA LYS A 132 5.50 33.25 -19.21
C LYS A 132 6.01 34.48 -18.44
N MET A 133 6.24 34.35 -17.14
CA MET A 133 6.79 35.43 -16.32
C MET A 133 8.28 35.68 -16.61
N LEU A 134 9.07 34.61 -16.74
CA LEU A 134 10.51 34.68 -17.04
C LEU A 134 10.80 35.06 -18.50
N SER A 135 9.87 34.82 -19.43
CA SER A 135 9.98 35.26 -20.83
C SER A 135 9.53 36.71 -21.04
N ASN A 136 8.85 37.33 -20.08
CA ASN A 136 8.43 38.72 -20.17
C ASN A 136 9.62 39.66 -19.96
N PRO A 137 10.07 40.42 -21.00
CA PRO A 137 11.22 41.31 -20.88
C PRO A 137 11.00 42.40 -19.83
N GLY A 138 9.76 42.81 -19.59
CA GLY A 138 9.42 43.80 -18.56
C GLY A 138 9.64 43.30 -17.14
N PHE A 139 9.54 41.99 -16.90
CA PHE A 139 9.84 41.35 -15.61
C PHE A 139 11.34 41.13 -15.47
N VAL A 140 11.98 40.54 -16.48
CA VAL A 140 13.43 40.25 -16.47
C VAL A 140 14.28 41.50 -16.32
N ASN A 141 13.89 42.61 -16.96
CA ASN A 141 14.67 43.84 -16.93
C ASN A 141 14.39 44.74 -15.72
N LYS A 142 13.31 44.50 -14.95
CA LYS A 142 12.92 45.36 -13.81
C LYS A 142 12.92 44.64 -12.46
N ALA A 143 12.83 43.32 -12.44
CA ALA A 143 12.83 42.57 -11.20
C ALA A 143 14.26 42.45 -10.62
N PRO A 144 14.42 42.48 -9.28
CA PRO A 144 15.70 42.18 -8.65
C PRO A 144 16.19 40.78 -9.04
N GLU A 145 17.51 40.63 -9.22
CA GLU A 145 18.14 39.37 -9.62
C GLU A 145 17.79 38.21 -8.67
N ALA A 146 17.69 38.49 -7.37
CA ALA A 146 17.24 37.52 -6.36
C ALA A 146 15.84 36.93 -6.67
N LYS A 147 14.88 37.76 -7.13
CA LYS A 147 13.54 37.29 -7.51
C LYS A 147 13.57 36.48 -8.82
N ILE A 148 14.42 36.86 -9.77
CA ILE A 148 14.55 36.12 -11.04
C ILE A 148 15.13 34.73 -10.77
N ASN A 149 16.14 34.64 -9.90
CA ASN A 149 16.74 33.37 -9.52
C ASN A 149 15.76 32.49 -8.72
N GLU A 150 14.99 33.07 -7.78
CA GLU A 150 13.96 32.33 -7.06
C GLU A 150 12.91 31.72 -8.00
N GLU A 151 12.45 32.47 -9.01
CA GLU A 151 11.47 31.97 -9.98
C GLU A 151 12.07 30.93 -10.94
N LYS A 152 13.34 31.04 -11.31
CA LYS A 152 14.07 29.99 -12.05
C LYS A 152 14.21 28.69 -11.24
N GLU A 153 14.52 28.81 -9.95
CA GLU A 153 14.58 27.65 -9.05
C GLU A 153 13.21 26.97 -8.89
N LYS A 154 12.13 27.77 -8.76
CA LYS A 154 10.76 27.23 -8.75
C LYS A 154 10.43 26.52 -10.06
N MET A 155 10.80 27.10 -11.22
CA MET A 155 10.61 26.48 -12.52
C MET A 155 11.28 25.11 -12.60
N ALA A 156 12.55 25.03 -12.21
CA ALA A 156 13.29 23.77 -12.20
C ALA A 156 12.65 22.71 -11.29
N LYS A 157 12.20 23.12 -10.09
CA LYS A 157 11.48 22.22 -9.17
C LYS A 157 10.17 21.70 -9.77
N TYR A 158 9.37 22.57 -10.37
CA TYR A 158 8.11 22.15 -10.99
C TYR A 158 8.33 21.25 -12.20
N GLN A 159 9.39 21.46 -12.98
CA GLN A 159 9.77 20.59 -14.09
C GLN A 159 10.20 19.20 -13.61
N ASP A 160 11.05 19.11 -12.58
CA ASP A 160 11.45 17.82 -11.98
C ASP A 160 10.25 17.05 -11.41
N MET A 161 9.32 17.76 -10.75
CA MET A 161 8.07 17.16 -10.27
C MET A 161 7.19 16.68 -11.43
N LEU A 162 7.07 17.46 -12.51
CA LEU A 162 6.27 17.12 -13.68
C LEU A 162 6.82 15.89 -14.41
N GLU A 163 8.14 15.78 -14.53
CA GLU A 163 8.82 14.63 -15.11
C GLU A 163 8.50 13.35 -14.33
N LYS A 164 8.69 13.37 -13.01
CA LYS A 164 8.37 12.24 -12.13
C LYS A 164 6.90 11.82 -12.20
N VAL A 165 5.99 12.79 -12.20
CA VAL A 165 4.54 12.51 -12.34
C VAL A 165 4.23 11.90 -13.70
N THR A 166 4.88 12.37 -14.77
CA THR A 166 4.67 11.86 -16.13
C THR A 166 5.19 10.43 -16.29
N GLU A 167 6.38 10.14 -15.75
CA GLU A 167 6.93 8.77 -15.73
C GLU A 167 6.01 7.82 -14.96
N ARG A 168 5.55 8.24 -13.77
CA ARG A 168 4.64 7.43 -12.96
C ARG A 168 3.30 7.21 -13.67
N LEU A 169 2.76 8.24 -14.31
CA LEU A 169 1.51 8.15 -15.07
C LEU A 169 1.62 7.16 -16.22
N ALA A 170 2.75 7.13 -16.95
CA ALA A 170 2.98 6.17 -18.02
C ALA A 170 3.07 4.71 -17.52
N LEU A 171 3.60 4.49 -16.31
CA LEU A 171 3.59 3.16 -15.69
C LEU A 171 2.18 2.73 -15.29
N VAL A 172 1.39 3.64 -14.72
CA VAL A 172 -0.01 3.40 -14.34
C VAL A 172 -0.89 3.15 -15.57
N GLU A 173 -0.67 3.89 -16.66
CA GLU A 173 -1.40 3.71 -17.93
C GLU A 173 -1.19 2.33 -18.54
N LYS A 174 -0.01 1.72 -18.38
CA LYS A 174 0.25 0.33 -18.83
C LYS A 174 -0.50 -0.73 -18.02
N LYS A 175 -1.02 -0.37 -16.85
CA LYS A 175 -1.70 -1.27 -15.90
C LYS A 175 -3.23 -1.07 -15.89
N LEU A 176 -3.73 -0.12 -16.67
CA LEU A 176 -5.17 0.11 -16.94
C LEU A 176 -5.69 -0.82 -18.05
#